data_AF-A0A2V2BF35-F1
#
_entry.id   AF-A0A2V2BF35-F1
#
_cell.length_a   1.000
_cell.length_b   1.000
_cell.length_c   1.000
_cell.angle_alpha   90.00
_cell.angle_beta   90.00
_cell.angle_gamma   90.00
#
_symmetry.space_group_name_H-M   'P 1'
#
loop_
_entity.id
_entity.type
_entity.pdbx_description
1 polymer ?
#
loop_
_entity_poly.entity_id
_entity_poly.type
_entity_poly.pdbx_seq_one_letter_code
_entity_poly.pdbx_strand_id
1 'polypeptide(L)'
;MSGVFLSLADLQKLSASARSEVMAVITEGIDEDIFDDNGEGPTDLSSLQSEKLVRGLSSKSRSVLKVILEHSDASNGFWCEDLASELEVDISDLTGVWSGLTRRIRTVTGSPDAYLISWAWDDERQDYYGKMHATTFKNCKKAVNI
;
A
#
# COMPACT_ATOMS: atom_id res chain seq x y z
N MET A 1 8.08 24.79 -29.26
CA MET A 1 8.15 23.98 -28.03
C MET A 1 8.72 22.62 -28.45
N SER A 2 9.97 22.33 -28.10
CA SER A 2 10.60 21.04 -28.41
C SER A 2 10.32 20.08 -27.27
N GLY A 3 9.81 18.89 -27.59
CA GLY A 3 9.60 17.81 -26.63
C GLY A 3 10.26 16.54 -27.13
N VAL A 4 10.72 15.71 -26.20
CA VAL A 4 11.15 14.34 -26.49
C VAL A 4 9.98 13.42 -26.18
N PHE A 5 9.58 12.61 -27.14
CA PHE A 5 8.52 11.62 -26.98
C PHE A 5 9.15 10.24 -26.86
N LEU A 6 8.89 9.57 -25.75
CA LEU A 6 9.32 8.20 -25.49
C LEU A 6 8.10 7.31 -25.43
N SER A 7 8.07 6.26 -26.26
CA SER A 7 7.07 5.21 -26.14
C SER A 7 7.41 4.29 -24.96
N LEU A 8 6.41 3.63 -24.37
CA LEU A 8 6.64 2.67 -23.29
C LEU A 8 7.60 1.55 -23.73
N ALA A 9 7.45 1.07 -24.97
CA ALA A 9 8.29 0.02 -25.54
C ALA A 9 9.75 0.46 -25.71
N ASP A 10 10.00 1.74 -25.99
CA ASP A 10 11.36 2.28 -26.10
C ASP A 10 11.96 2.59 -24.74
N LEU A 11 11.14 3.04 -23.78
CA LEU A 11 11.56 3.22 -22.39
C LEU A 11 12.03 1.89 -21.77
N GLN A 12 11.33 0.79 -22.06
CA GLN A 12 11.69 -0.57 -21.61
C GLN A 12 13.02 -1.09 -22.17
N LYS A 13 13.50 -0.55 -23.30
CA LYS A 13 14.80 -0.92 -23.87
C LYS A 13 15.98 -0.25 -23.16
N LEU A 14 15.73 0.75 -22.32
CA LEU A 14 16.76 1.43 -21.55
C LEU A 14 17.24 0.55 -20.39
N SER A 15 18.49 0.77 -19.97
CA SER A 15 19.00 0.17 -18.73
C SER A 15 18.12 0.57 -17.54
N ALA A 16 18.13 -0.25 -16.49
CA ALA A 16 17.40 0.05 -15.25
C ALA A 16 17.79 1.44 -14.70
N SER A 17 19.09 1.74 -14.67
CA SER A 17 19.61 3.05 -14.22
C SER A 17 19.04 4.22 -15.05
N ALA A 18 19.01 4.10 -16.37
CA ALA A 18 18.53 5.15 -17.25
C ALA A 18 17.01 5.35 -17.14
N ARG A 19 16.25 4.27 -16.88
CA ARG A 19 14.81 4.38 -16.60
C ARG A 19 14.56 5.14 -15.31
N SER A 20 15.29 4.84 -14.24
CA SER A 20 15.18 5.56 -12.96
C SER A 20 15.52 7.04 -13.12
N GLU A 21 16.58 7.38 -13.86
CA GLU A 21 16.94 8.78 -14.13
C GLU A 21 15.85 9.54 -14.90
N VAL A 22 15.27 8.92 -15.94
CA VAL A 22 14.18 9.54 -16.71
C VAL A 22 12.94 9.74 -15.85
N MET A 23 12.58 8.74 -15.03
CA MET A 23 11.41 8.84 -14.16
C MET A 23 11.59 9.90 -13.08
N ALA A 24 12.77 9.99 -12.44
CA ALA A 24 13.06 10.99 -11.42
C ALA A 24 12.88 12.44 -11.93
N VAL A 25 13.16 12.68 -13.22
CA VAL A 25 12.94 13.98 -13.88
C VAL A 25 11.46 14.26 -14.13
N ILE A 26 10.64 13.22 -14.37
CA ILE A 26 9.20 13.34 -14.64
C ILE A 26 8.40 13.47 -13.34
N THR A 27 8.81 12.78 -12.28
CA THR A 27 8.05 12.66 -11.02
C THR A 27 8.49 13.61 -9.91
N GLU A 28 9.37 14.59 -10.18
CA GLU A 28 9.91 15.52 -9.18
C GLU A 28 10.41 14.82 -7.90
N GLY A 29 11.11 13.68 -8.04
CA GLY A 29 11.73 12.99 -6.92
C GLY A 29 10.82 12.08 -6.08
N ILE A 30 9.68 11.64 -6.62
CA ILE A 30 8.95 10.50 -6.06
C ILE A 30 9.65 9.22 -6.54
N ASP A 31 10.38 8.59 -5.61
CA ASP A 31 10.99 7.27 -5.75
C ASP A 31 9.88 6.20 -5.65
N GLU A 32 8.99 6.19 -6.65
CA GLU A 32 8.11 5.06 -6.89
C GLU A 32 8.87 4.09 -7.79
N ASP A 33 9.13 2.89 -7.28
CA ASP A 33 9.49 1.70 -8.06
C ASP A 33 8.31 1.32 -8.96
N ILE A 34 8.05 2.14 -9.98
CA ILE A 34 7.00 1.96 -11.00
C ILE A 34 7.30 0.71 -11.86
N PHE A 35 8.53 0.19 -11.79
CA PHE A 35 8.98 -0.98 -12.53
C PHE A 35 9.19 -2.24 -11.69
N ASP A 36 8.90 -2.22 -10.37
CA ASP A 36 8.77 -3.47 -9.60
C ASP A 36 7.38 -4.11 -9.80
N ASP A 37 6.86 -4.01 -11.03
CA ASP A 37 5.68 -4.71 -11.53
C ASP A 37 6.06 -6.16 -11.90
N ASN A 38 6.74 -6.85 -10.99
CA ASN A 38 6.78 -8.31 -10.97
C ASN A 38 5.51 -8.90 -10.33
N GLY A 39 4.44 -8.10 -10.18
CA GLY A 39 3.21 -8.55 -9.51
C GLY A 39 3.37 -8.90 -8.03
N GLU A 40 4.52 -8.63 -7.41
CA GLU A 40 4.85 -8.90 -6.00
C GLU A 40 4.49 -7.73 -5.06
N GLY A 41 3.46 -6.96 -5.42
CA GLY A 41 2.96 -5.84 -4.64
C GLY A 41 1.66 -6.13 -3.88
N PRO A 42 1.33 -5.34 -2.83
CA PRO A 42 0.02 -5.40 -2.21
C PRO A 42 -1.08 -5.23 -3.26
N THR A 43 -2.19 -5.94 -3.10
CA THR A 43 -3.19 -6.08 -4.15
C THR A 43 -3.86 -4.75 -4.49
N ASP A 44 -3.91 -4.43 -5.79
CA ASP A 44 -4.68 -3.29 -6.30
C ASP A 44 -6.19 -3.57 -6.27
N LEU A 45 -6.92 -2.76 -5.51
CA LEU A 45 -8.37 -2.85 -5.36
C LEU A 45 -9.05 -1.68 -6.07
N SER A 46 -9.98 -2.02 -6.95
CA SER A 46 -10.94 -1.06 -7.50
C SER A 46 -11.74 -0.35 -6.39
N SER A 47 -12.38 0.77 -6.73
CA SER A 47 -13.24 1.51 -5.79
C SER A 47 -14.34 0.61 -5.20
N LEU A 48 -14.99 -0.21 -6.05
CA LEU A 48 -16.05 -1.11 -5.61
C LEU A 48 -15.53 -2.22 -4.67
N GLN A 49 -14.34 -2.76 -4.94
CA GLN A 49 -13.71 -3.74 -4.07
C GLN A 49 -13.31 -3.12 -2.73
N SER A 50 -12.74 -1.92 -2.74
CA SER A 50 -12.38 -1.19 -1.53
C SER A 50 -13.60 -0.89 -0.65
N GLU A 51 -14.73 -0.48 -1.25
CA GLU A 51 -16.00 -0.35 -0.52
C GLU A 51 -16.47 -1.67 0.09
N LYS A 52 -16.42 -2.77 -0.68
CA LYS A 52 -16.80 -4.10 -0.19
C LYS A 52 -15.88 -4.59 0.92
N LEU A 53 -14.59 -4.29 0.84
CA LEU A 53 -13.60 -4.56 1.89
C LEU A 53 -14.03 -3.85 3.17
N VAL A 54 -14.07 -2.51 3.15
CA VAL A 54 -14.37 -1.66 4.31
C VAL A 54 -15.73 -1.99 4.93
N ARG A 55 -16.77 -2.21 4.11
CA ARG A 55 -18.12 -2.54 4.61
C ARG A 55 -18.18 -3.84 5.40
N GLY A 56 -17.33 -4.81 5.09
CA GLY A 56 -17.32 -6.11 5.77
C GLY A 56 -16.23 -6.28 6.82
N LEU A 57 -15.53 -5.21 7.20
CA LEU A 57 -14.61 -5.24 8.34
C LEU A 57 -15.38 -5.22 9.66
N SER A 58 -14.81 -5.89 10.67
CA SER A 58 -15.23 -5.70 12.06
C SER A 58 -15.00 -4.25 12.50
N SER A 59 -15.66 -3.81 13.59
CA SER A 59 -15.41 -2.49 14.17
C SER A 59 -13.93 -2.28 14.48
N LYS A 60 -13.28 -3.23 15.16
CA LYS A 60 -11.84 -3.19 15.48
C LYS A 60 -10.98 -3.06 14.23
N SER A 61 -11.16 -3.93 13.23
CA SER A 61 -10.38 -3.89 11.99
C SER A 61 -10.60 -2.60 11.19
N ARG A 62 -11.83 -2.06 11.19
CA ARG A 62 -12.14 -0.79 10.54
C ARG A 62 -11.45 0.39 11.24
N SER A 63 -11.45 0.42 12.57
CA SER A 63 -10.76 1.46 13.34
C SER A 63 -9.26 1.45 13.08
N VAL A 64 -8.62 0.28 13.11
CA VAL A 64 -7.19 0.15 12.79
C VAL A 64 -6.89 0.60 11.36
N LEU A 65 -7.69 0.16 10.37
CA LEU A 65 -7.53 0.63 9.00
C LEU A 65 -7.67 2.16 8.90
N LYS A 66 -8.59 2.77 9.64
CA LYS A 66 -8.75 4.23 9.63
C LYS A 66 -7.50 4.95 10.14
N VAL A 67 -6.93 4.49 11.25
CA VAL A 67 -5.70 5.08 11.82
C VAL A 67 -4.52 4.93 10.85
N ILE A 68 -4.36 3.77 10.22
CA ILE A 68 -3.36 3.56 9.14
C ILE A 68 -3.53 4.61 8.05
N LEU A 69 -4.75 4.82 7.56
CA LEU A 69 -5.01 5.76 6.47
C LEU A 69 -4.79 7.23 6.88
N GLU A 70 -5.03 7.58 8.14
CA GLU A 70 -4.87 8.94 8.67
C GLU A 70 -3.42 9.29 8.97
N HIS A 71 -2.63 8.33 9.45
CA HIS A 71 -1.26 8.55 9.96
C HIS A 71 -0.18 7.88 9.11
N SER A 72 -0.50 7.44 7.90
CA SER A 72 0.50 6.91 6.98
C SER A 72 1.52 7.97 6.58
N ASP A 73 2.75 7.56 6.31
CA ASP A 73 3.76 8.42 5.69
C ASP A 73 3.45 8.73 4.20
N ALA A 74 4.34 9.51 3.58
CA ALA A 74 4.22 9.93 2.19
C ALA A 74 4.18 8.78 1.18
N SER A 75 4.62 7.58 1.56
CA SER A 75 4.64 6.39 0.71
C SER A 75 3.43 5.48 0.91
N ASN A 76 2.43 5.92 1.69
CA ASN A 76 1.23 5.14 2.06
C ASN A 76 1.54 3.91 2.93
N GLY A 77 2.60 3.99 3.75
CA GLY A 77 2.92 2.97 4.72
C GLY A 77 2.95 3.48 6.16
N PHE A 78 3.22 2.56 7.09
CA PHE A 78 3.18 2.80 8.52
C PHE A 78 4.08 1.80 9.25
N TRP A 79 4.54 2.19 10.44
CA TRP A 79 5.29 1.33 11.35
C TRP A 79 4.36 0.69 12.39
N CYS A 80 4.62 -0.56 12.76
CA CYS A 80 3.71 -1.33 13.62
C CYS A 80 3.71 -0.79 15.06
N GLU A 81 4.89 -0.45 15.60
CA GLU A 81 5.05 0.16 16.93
C GLU A 81 4.38 1.55 17.01
N ASP A 82 4.57 2.38 15.97
CA ASP A 82 3.96 3.71 15.91
C ASP A 82 2.42 3.60 15.84
N LEU A 83 1.89 2.65 15.05
CA LEU A 83 0.46 2.38 14.95
C LEU A 83 -0.13 1.86 16.26
N ALA A 84 0.56 0.94 16.95
CA ALA A 84 0.10 0.39 18.23
C ALA A 84 0.06 1.49 19.30
N SER A 85 1.08 2.36 19.33
CA SER A 85 1.15 3.52 20.21
C SER A 85 0.00 4.50 19.96
N GLU A 86 -0.30 4.83 18.71
CA GLU A 86 -1.42 5.71 18.34
C GLU A 86 -2.79 5.12 18.73
N LEU A 87 -2.89 3.80 18.77
CA LEU A 87 -4.14 3.09 19.07
C LEU A 87 -4.36 2.83 20.56
N GLU A 88 -3.40 3.08 21.44
CA GLU A 88 -3.61 2.81 22.87
C GLU A 88 -3.39 1.33 23.24
N VAL A 89 -2.72 0.52 22.40
CA VAL A 89 -2.73 -0.97 22.50
C VAL A 89 -1.36 -1.63 22.36
N ASP A 90 -1.24 -2.87 22.83
CA ASP A 90 -0.07 -3.71 22.55
C ASP A 90 -0.08 -4.23 21.10
N ILE A 91 1.10 -4.36 20.48
CA ILE A 91 1.24 -4.93 19.12
C ILE A 91 0.58 -6.32 19.02
N SER A 92 0.67 -7.14 20.06
CA SER A 92 0.06 -8.47 20.09
C SER A 92 -1.46 -8.44 19.90
N ASP A 93 -2.12 -7.34 20.25
CA ASP A 93 -3.56 -7.18 20.07
C ASP A 93 -3.96 -6.94 18.61
N LEU A 94 -2.99 -6.63 17.74
CA LEU A 94 -3.20 -6.39 16.32
C LEU A 94 -3.11 -7.67 15.48
N THR A 95 -2.58 -8.78 16.01
CA THR A 95 -2.43 -10.06 15.26
C THR A 95 -3.76 -10.56 14.68
N GLY A 96 -4.86 -10.43 15.44
CA GLY A 96 -6.20 -10.78 14.98
C GLY A 96 -6.72 -9.85 13.86
N VAL A 97 -6.30 -8.59 13.87
CA VAL A 97 -6.67 -7.60 12.84
C VAL A 97 -6.01 -7.96 11.51
N TRP A 98 -4.72 -8.30 11.51
CA TRP A 98 -3.98 -8.72 10.31
C TRP A 98 -4.63 -9.93 9.65
N SER A 99 -4.94 -10.95 10.44
CA SER A 99 -5.65 -12.14 9.97
C SER A 99 -7.02 -11.81 9.36
N GLY A 100 -7.76 -10.90 10.00
CA GLY A 100 -9.07 -10.44 9.54
C GLY A 100 -9.01 -9.68 8.21
N LEU A 101 -8.05 -8.76 8.07
CA LEU A 101 -7.83 -7.99 6.84
C LEU A 101 -7.45 -8.90 5.67
N THR A 102 -6.49 -9.82 5.89
CA THR A 102 -6.05 -10.80 4.88
C THR A 102 -7.21 -11.70 4.45
N ARG A 103 -8.02 -12.21 5.37
CA ARG A 103 -9.19 -13.02 5.02
C ARG A 103 -10.21 -12.21 4.21
N ARG A 104 -10.45 -10.95 4.60
CA ARG A 104 -11.44 -10.10 3.93
C ARG A 104 -11.02 -9.74 2.52
N ILE A 105 -9.76 -9.35 2.29
CA ILE A 105 -9.31 -9.00 0.95
C ILE A 105 -9.42 -10.20 0.00
N ARG A 106 -8.98 -11.39 0.43
CA ARG A 106 -9.12 -12.63 -0.35
C ARG A 106 -10.57 -12.98 -0.68
N THR A 107 -11.49 -12.70 0.25
CA THR A 107 -12.93 -12.88 0.02
C THR A 107 -13.46 -11.91 -1.04
N VAL A 108 -12.99 -10.66 -1.03
CA VAL A 108 -13.45 -9.60 -1.94
C VAL A 108 -12.87 -9.75 -3.35
N THR A 109 -11.62 -10.18 -3.44
CA THR A 109 -10.91 -10.38 -4.73
C THR A 109 -11.17 -11.76 -5.32
N GLY A 110 -11.52 -12.75 -4.50
CA GLY A 110 -11.60 -14.15 -4.91
C GLY A 110 -10.23 -14.80 -5.12
N SER A 111 -9.13 -14.10 -4.79
CA SER A 111 -7.77 -14.61 -4.95
C SER A 111 -7.21 -15.06 -3.60
N PRO A 112 -6.70 -16.31 -3.47
CA PRO A 112 -6.06 -16.78 -2.25
C PRO A 112 -4.72 -16.10 -1.96
N ASP A 113 -4.09 -15.52 -2.98
CA ASP A 113 -2.78 -14.88 -2.88
C ASP A 113 -2.91 -13.38 -2.59
N ALA A 114 -4.13 -12.83 -2.56
CA ALA A 114 -4.33 -11.41 -2.27
C ALA A 114 -3.92 -11.06 -0.82
N TYR A 115 -3.24 -9.93 -0.69
CA TYR A 115 -2.87 -9.30 0.59
C TYR A 115 -3.02 -7.78 0.49
N LEU A 116 -3.49 -7.17 1.57
CA LEU A 116 -3.77 -5.73 1.62
C LEU A 116 -2.52 -4.91 1.91
N ILE A 117 -1.64 -5.46 2.75
CA ILE A 117 -0.48 -4.80 3.31
C ILE A 117 0.72 -5.69 3.01
N SER A 118 1.71 -5.13 2.31
CA SER A 118 3.03 -5.74 2.21
C SER A 118 3.81 -5.42 3.47
N TRP A 119 4.54 -6.39 4.00
CA TRP A 119 5.30 -6.24 5.24
C TRP A 119 6.78 -6.42 4.95
N ALA A 120 7.59 -5.50 5.46
CA ALA A 120 9.05 -5.60 5.46
C ALA A 120 9.55 -5.42 6.90
N TRP A 121 10.51 -6.25 7.32
CA TRP A 121 11.19 -6.07 8.59
C TRP A 121 12.33 -5.08 8.41
N ASP A 122 12.48 -4.14 9.33
CA ASP A 122 13.58 -3.19 9.39
C ASP A 122 14.49 -3.52 10.58
N ASP A 123 15.75 -3.85 10.28
CA ASP A 123 16.73 -4.24 11.30
C ASP A 123 17.21 -3.06 12.16
N GLU A 124 17.13 -1.82 11.68
CA GLU A 124 17.59 -0.66 12.46
C GLU A 124 16.53 -0.24 13.49
N ARG A 125 15.26 -0.20 13.08
CA ARG A 125 14.12 0.06 13.95
C ARG A 125 13.70 -1.14 14.79
N GLN A 126 14.09 -2.36 14.40
CA GLN A 126 13.57 -3.59 14.98
C GLN A 126 12.03 -3.63 14.96
N ASP A 127 11.43 -3.22 13.82
CA ASP A 127 9.98 -3.15 13.63
C ASP A 127 9.58 -3.55 12.21
N TYR A 128 8.31 -3.88 12.03
CA TYR A 128 7.69 -4.12 10.73
C TYR A 128 7.13 -2.84 10.13
N TYR A 129 7.51 -2.60 8.88
CA TYR A 129 6.92 -1.60 8.01
C TYR A 129 5.83 -2.23 7.14
N GLY A 130 4.61 -1.67 7.22
CA GLY A 130 3.47 -2.07 6.41
C GLY A 130 3.19 -1.07 5.30
N LYS A 131 3.02 -1.53 4.05
CA LYS A 131 2.72 -0.66 2.89
C LYS A 131 1.49 -1.14 2.11
N MET A 132 0.62 -0.20 1.74
CA MET A 132 -0.56 -0.46 0.90
C MET A 132 -0.33 -0.01 -0.54
N HIS A 133 -1.02 -0.66 -1.49
CA HIS A 133 -1.03 -0.18 -2.87
C HIS A 133 -1.66 1.21 -2.95
N ALA A 134 -1.07 2.14 -3.71
CA ALA A 134 -1.49 3.55 -3.74
C ALA A 134 -2.96 3.73 -4.14
N THR A 135 -3.42 3.00 -5.17
CA THR A 135 -4.82 3.03 -5.61
C THR A 135 -5.76 2.48 -4.54
N THR A 136 -5.40 1.36 -3.91
CA THR A 136 -6.16 0.75 -2.81
C THR A 136 -6.25 1.70 -1.63
N PHE A 137 -5.14 2.33 -1.24
CA PHE A 137 -5.06 3.29 -0.15
C PHE A 137 -6.00 4.49 -0.39
N LYS A 138 -5.94 5.11 -1.56
CA LYS A 138 -6.82 6.21 -1.97
C LYS A 138 -8.30 5.81 -1.98
N ASN A 139 -8.61 4.61 -2.49
CA ASN A 139 -9.99 4.13 -2.53
C ASN A 139 -10.52 3.77 -1.13
N CYS A 140 -9.66 3.27 -0.24
CA CYS A 140 -10.02 2.99 1.15
C CYS A 140 -10.31 4.28 1.93
N LYS A 141 -9.52 5.36 1.73
CA LYS A 141 -9.81 6.69 2.31
C LYS A 141 -11.23 7.15 2.00
N LYS A 142 -11.60 7.14 0.71
CA LYS A 142 -12.96 7.44 0.26
C LYS A 142 -14.00 6.53 0.91
N ALA A 143 -13.73 5.22 0.97
CA ALA A 143 -14.67 4.25 1.52
C ALA A 143 -14.89 4.37 3.04
N VAL A 144 -13.91 4.91 3.80
CA VAL A 144 -14.06 5.21 5.23
C VAL A 144 -14.48 6.66 5.50
N ASN A 145 -14.71 7.45 4.45
CA ASN A 145 -15.09 8.87 4.50
C ASN A 145 -14.06 9.80 5.17
N ILE A 146 -12.79 9.65 4.80
CA ILE A 146 -11.68 10.55 5.17
C ILE A 146 -10.90 11.02 3.94
#